data_AF-A0A955TEV9-F1
#
_entry.id   AF-A0A955TEV9-F1
#
_cell.length_a   1.000
_cell.length_b   1.000
_cell.length_c   1.000
_cell.angle_alpha   90.00
_cell.angle_beta   90.00
_cell.angle_gamma   90.00
#
_symmetry.space_group_name_H-M   'P 1'
#
loop_
_entity.id
_entity.type
_entity.pdbx_description
1 polymer ?
#
loop_
_entity_poly.entity_id
_entity_poly.type
_entity_poly.pdbx_seq_one_letter_code
_entity_poly.pdbx_strand_id
1 'polypeptide(L)'
;SRTNLQKVVDEFHLYPKAIKDKGYEEVVAGLRENIQIKTKGGGEVEAFTISFAHSDPIVAMKVTAKLASQYIDQNIKIREQFIEGAMEFLDQELMLAKAGLDQKEKELSEYKMKYLGELPGQLDVNLRTLDRLQLEKIQVQESINSLNPRLDLLQKSIHDYETM
;
A
#
# COMPACT_ATOMS: atom_id res chain seq x y z
N SER A 1 -17.69 16.15 -25.41
CA SER A 1 -18.78 16.72 -24.58
C SER A 1 -19.56 17.77 -25.32
N ARG A 2 -20.91 17.74 -25.25
CA ARG A 2 -21.82 18.73 -25.86
C ARG A 2 -21.48 20.17 -25.47
N THR A 3 -21.17 20.40 -24.20
CA THR A 3 -20.81 21.71 -23.64
C THR A 3 -19.56 22.31 -24.27
N ASN A 4 -18.57 21.47 -24.64
CA ASN A 4 -17.35 21.95 -25.30
C ASN A 4 -17.63 22.34 -26.75
N LEU A 5 -18.40 21.54 -27.47
CA LEU A 5 -18.80 21.86 -28.85
C LEU A 5 -19.66 23.11 -28.92
N GLN A 6 -20.56 23.31 -27.95
CA GLN A 6 -21.34 24.54 -27.83
C GLN A 6 -20.46 25.78 -27.65
N LYS A 7 -19.45 25.71 -26.78
CA LYS A 7 -18.47 26.81 -26.63
C LYS A 7 -17.74 27.13 -27.94
N VAL A 8 -17.40 26.12 -28.74
CA VAL A 8 -16.76 26.30 -30.05
C VAL A 8 -17.71 26.95 -31.05
N VAL A 9 -18.99 26.57 -31.05
CA VAL A 9 -20.04 27.21 -31.87
C VAL A 9 -20.18 28.68 -31.50
N ASP A 10 -20.17 29.01 -30.21
CA ASP A 10 -20.31 30.37 -29.71
C ASP A 10 -19.08 31.23 -30.03
N GLU A 11 -17.87 30.69 -29.80
CA GLU A 11 -16.59 31.40 -29.96
C GLU A 11 -16.28 31.75 -31.43
N PHE A 12 -16.68 30.89 -32.37
CA PHE A 12 -16.44 31.10 -33.80
C PHE A 12 -17.68 31.50 -34.60
N HIS A 13 -18.82 31.74 -33.92
CA HIS A 13 -20.11 32.07 -34.53
C HIS A 13 -20.49 31.13 -35.67
N LEU A 14 -20.38 29.82 -35.43
CA LEU A 14 -20.63 28.80 -36.45
C LEU A 14 -22.12 28.67 -36.75
N TYR A 15 -22.45 28.59 -38.04
CA TYR A 15 -23.80 28.30 -38.54
C TYR A 15 -24.93 29.20 -38.00
N PRO A 16 -24.81 30.54 -38.03
CA PRO A 16 -25.76 31.46 -37.39
C PRO A 16 -27.19 31.38 -37.98
N LYS A 17 -27.32 31.02 -39.26
CA LYS A 17 -28.61 30.78 -39.91
C LYS A 17 -29.25 29.46 -39.46
N ALA A 18 -28.45 28.39 -39.39
CA ALA A 18 -28.93 27.08 -38.96
C ALA A 18 -29.35 27.08 -37.49
N ILE A 19 -28.69 27.87 -36.63
CA ILE A 19 -29.10 28.06 -35.23
C ILE A 19 -30.50 28.67 -35.13
N LYS A 20 -30.80 29.69 -35.97
CA LYS A 20 -32.12 30.33 -35.98
C LYS A 20 -33.21 29.42 -36.51
N ASP A 21 -32.91 28.60 -37.52
CA ASP A 21 -33.90 27.76 -38.18
C ASP A 21 -34.16 26.44 -37.45
N LYS A 22 -33.09 25.79 -36.94
CA LYS A 22 -33.14 24.42 -36.38
C LYS A 22 -32.86 24.34 -34.88
N GLY A 23 -32.46 25.44 -34.26
CA GLY A 23 -32.06 25.48 -32.86
C GLY A 23 -30.64 24.98 -32.63
N TYR A 24 -30.12 25.28 -31.44
CA TYR A 24 -28.72 24.98 -31.06
C TYR A 24 -28.40 23.49 -31.02
N GLU A 25 -29.35 22.67 -30.59
CA GLU A 25 -29.11 21.25 -30.33
C GLU A 25 -28.82 20.49 -31.63
N GLU A 26 -29.62 20.75 -32.66
CA GLU A 26 -29.46 20.17 -33.99
C GLU A 26 -28.15 20.63 -34.66
N VAL A 27 -27.75 21.89 -34.46
CA VAL A 27 -26.49 22.42 -34.97
C VAL A 27 -25.28 21.77 -34.31
N VAL A 28 -25.33 21.56 -32.98
CA VAL A 28 -24.26 20.87 -32.27
C VAL A 28 -24.19 19.39 -32.67
N ALA A 29 -25.33 18.73 -32.93
CA ALA A 29 -25.36 17.37 -33.47
C ALA A 29 -24.72 17.29 -34.86
N GLY A 30 -25.13 18.17 -35.79
CA GLY A 30 -24.53 18.24 -37.13
C GLY A 30 -23.04 18.60 -37.11
N LEU A 31 -22.62 19.49 -36.20
CA LEU A 31 -21.21 19.79 -35.99
C LEU A 31 -20.44 18.55 -35.53
N ARG A 32 -21.02 17.74 -34.63
CA ARG A 32 -20.40 16.52 -34.14
C ARG A 32 -20.20 15.50 -35.25
N GLU A 33 -21.17 15.36 -36.16
CA GLU A 33 -21.05 14.46 -37.32
C GLU A 33 -19.98 14.92 -38.33
N ASN A 34 -19.78 16.24 -38.45
CA ASN A 34 -18.75 16.81 -39.33
C ASN A 34 -17.33 16.69 -38.73
N ILE A 35 -17.20 16.41 -37.43
CA ILE A 35 -15.90 16.20 -36.78
C ILE A 35 -15.53 14.71 -36.86
N GLN A 36 -14.46 14.40 -37.61
CA GLN A 36 -13.88 13.06 -37.63
C GLN A 36 -12.65 13.00 -36.73
N ILE A 37 -12.63 12.05 -35.80
CA ILE A 37 -11.49 11.76 -34.94
C ILE A 37 -11.02 10.34 -35.26
N LYS A 38 -9.76 10.21 -35.67
CA LYS A 38 -9.08 8.92 -35.87
C LYS A 38 -7.95 8.80 -34.86
N THR A 39 -7.93 7.72 -34.10
CA THR A 39 -6.82 7.39 -33.21
C THR A 39 -5.98 6.28 -33.85
N LYS A 40 -4.66 6.36 -33.69
CA LYS A 40 -3.70 5.32 -34.06
C LYS A 40 -3.00 4.84 -32.79
N GLY A 41 -2.94 3.52 -32.62
CA GLY A 41 -2.22 2.88 -31.52
C GLY A 41 -2.81 1.51 -31.15
N GLY A 42 -1.95 0.53 -30.90
CA GLY A 42 -2.30 -0.86 -30.58
C GLY A 42 -2.57 -1.13 -29.09
N GLY A 43 -3.08 -0.14 -28.35
CA GLY A 43 -3.40 -0.27 -26.91
C GLY A 43 -3.44 1.06 -26.17
N GLU A 44 -2.48 1.96 -26.44
CA GLU A 44 -2.48 3.37 -26.01
C GLU A 44 -2.57 4.30 -27.22
N VAL A 45 -3.18 5.48 -27.06
CA VAL A 45 -3.30 6.47 -28.15
C VAL A 45 -1.94 7.13 -28.38
N GLU A 46 -1.15 6.61 -29.31
CA GLU A 46 0.15 7.19 -29.70
C GLU A 46 -0.03 8.44 -30.58
N ALA A 47 -1.07 8.46 -31.40
CA ALA A 47 -1.39 9.60 -32.25
C ALA A 47 -2.90 9.72 -32.48
N PHE A 48 -3.38 10.95 -32.66
CA PHE A 48 -4.75 11.21 -33.06
C PHE A 48 -4.79 12.22 -34.21
N THR A 49 -5.81 12.13 -35.04
CA THR A 49 -6.08 13.04 -36.15
C THR A 49 -7.50 13.57 -35.98
N ILE A 50 -7.64 14.89 -35.95
CA ILE A 50 -8.94 15.57 -35.93
C ILE A 50 -9.11 16.28 -37.27
N SER A 51 -10.23 16.02 -37.93
CA SER A 51 -10.62 16.67 -39.18
C SER A 51 -11.95 17.39 -39.00
N PHE A 52 -12.00 18.63 -39.48
CA PHE A 52 -13.22 19.44 -39.52
C PHE A 52 -13.31 20.17 -40.87
N ALA A 53 -14.47 20.10 -41.53
CA ALA A 53 -14.70 20.75 -42.80
C ALA A 53 -15.63 21.96 -42.66
N HIS A 54 -15.24 23.08 -43.27
CA HIS A 54 -16.05 24.30 -43.34
C HIS A 54 -15.79 25.03 -44.66
N SER A 55 -16.77 25.81 -45.13
CA SER A 55 -16.67 26.57 -46.39
C SER A 55 -15.63 27.68 -46.34
N ASP A 56 -15.48 28.32 -45.18
CA ASP A 56 -14.43 29.30 -44.91
C ASP A 56 -13.15 28.58 -44.40
N PRO A 57 -12.01 28.67 -45.13
CA PRO A 57 -10.77 28.01 -44.76
C PRO A 57 -10.14 28.55 -43.47
N ILE A 58 -10.34 29.83 -43.15
CA ILE A 58 -9.82 30.44 -41.91
C ILE A 58 -10.60 29.89 -40.71
N VAL A 59 -11.92 29.77 -40.85
CA VAL A 59 -12.78 29.16 -39.82
C VAL A 59 -12.42 27.69 -39.63
N ALA A 60 -12.27 26.93 -40.72
CA ALA A 60 -11.88 25.51 -40.66
C ALA A 60 -10.57 25.32 -39.87
N MET A 61 -9.54 26.11 -40.19
CA MET A 61 -8.25 26.07 -39.50
C MET A 61 -8.39 26.38 -38.00
N LYS A 62 -9.07 27.48 -37.65
CA LYS A 62 -9.21 27.92 -36.25
C LYS A 62 -10.00 26.93 -35.41
N VAL A 63 -11.11 26.40 -35.93
CA VAL A 63 -11.93 25.42 -35.24
C VAL A 63 -11.16 24.11 -35.03
N THR A 64 -10.45 23.63 -36.05
CA THR A 64 -9.64 22.41 -35.95
C THR A 64 -8.54 22.56 -34.89
N ALA A 65 -7.82 23.69 -34.89
CA ALA A 65 -6.79 23.98 -33.89
C ALA A 65 -7.36 24.03 -32.46
N LYS A 66 -8.54 24.64 -32.29
CA LYS A 66 -9.23 24.69 -30.99
C LYS A 66 -9.64 23.30 -30.51
N LEU A 67 -10.23 22.48 -31.38
CA LEU A 67 -10.63 21.12 -31.05
C LEU A 67 -9.43 20.26 -30.66
N ALA A 68 -8.30 20.39 -31.36
CA ALA A 68 -7.06 19.70 -31.01
C ALA A 68 -6.54 20.10 -29.63
N SER A 69 -6.47 21.41 -29.33
CA SER A 69 -6.05 21.91 -28.01
C SER A 69 -6.96 21.38 -26.90
N GLN A 70 -8.28 21.45 -27.08
CA GLN A 70 -9.22 20.95 -26.08
C GLN A 70 -9.10 19.44 -25.85
N TYR A 71 -8.84 18.66 -26.91
CA TYR A 71 -8.66 17.23 -26.78
C TYR A 71 -7.40 16.88 -25.99
N ILE A 72 -6.29 17.61 -26.22
CA ILE A 72 -5.05 17.47 -25.46
C ILE A 72 -5.29 17.80 -23.98
N ASP A 73 -5.91 18.94 -23.68
CA ASP A 73 -6.18 19.36 -22.31
C ASP A 73 -7.07 18.34 -21.57
N GLN A 74 -8.08 17.78 -22.25
CA GLN A 74 -8.93 16.74 -21.67
C GLN A 74 -8.16 15.44 -21.45
N ASN A 75 -7.29 15.04 -22.37
CA ASN A 75 -6.48 13.84 -22.21
C ASN A 75 -5.52 13.96 -21.02
N ILE A 76 -4.86 15.11 -20.86
CA ILE A 76 -4.01 15.40 -19.70
C ILE A 76 -4.81 15.28 -18.40
N LYS A 77 -5.97 15.94 -18.32
CA LYS A 77 -6.82 15.85 -17.11
C LYS A 77 -7.28 14.44 -16.79
N ILE A 78 -7.69 13.66 -17.79
CA ILE A 78 -8.08 12.26 -17.59
C ILE A 78 -6.89 11.45 -17.05
N ARG A 79 -5.70 11.70 -17.59
CA ARG A 79 -4.48 11.02 -17.13
C ARG A 79 -4.11 11.42 -15.71
N GLU A 80 -4.22 12.70 -15.35
CA GLU A 80 -4.02 13.19 -13.98
C GLU A 80 -4.99 12.52 -13.00
N GLN A 81 -6.28 12.50 -13.32
CA GLN A 81 -7.30 11.84 -12.48
C GLN A 81 -7.05 10.34 -12.31
N PHE A 82 -6.58 9.67 -13.36
CA PHE A 82 -6.21 8.26 -13.29
C PHE A 82 -5.00 8.03 -12.37
N ILE A 83 -3.99 8.88 -12.46
CA ILE A 83 -2.80 8.82 -11.59
C ILE A 83 -3.19 9.07 -10.13
N GLU A 84 -4.01 10.08 -9.86
CA GLU A 84 -4.52 10.38 -8.51
C GLU A 84 -5.29 9.20 -7.92
N GLY A 85 -6.22 8.61 -8.68
CA GLY A 85 -6.98 7.44 -8.22
C GLY A 85 -6.09 6.21 -7.98
N ALA A 86 -5.04 6.01 -8.79
CA ALA A 86 -4.09 4.93 -8.57
C ALA A 86 -3.23 5.15 -7.32
N MET A 87 -2.82 6.40 -7.02
CA MET A 87 -2.13 6.73 -5.78
C MET A 87 -3.01 6.50 -4.55
N GLU A 88 -4.27 6.95 -4.59
CA GLU A 88 -5.22 6.73 -3.50
C GLU A 88 -5.45 5.23 -3.24
N PHE A 89 -5.55 4.43 -4.29
CA PHE A 89 -5.64 2.97 -4.18
C PHE A 89 -4.40 2.36 -3.50
N LEU A 90 -3.19 2.79 -3.91
CA LEU A 90 -1.94 2.30 -3.30
C LEU A 90 -1.81 2.71 -1.83
N ASP A 91 -2.23 3.92 -1.46
CA ASP A 91 -2.23 4.38 -0.08
C ASP A 91 -3.20 3.59 0.80
N GLN A 92 -4.38 3.26 0.27
CA GLN A 92 -5.35 2.40 0.96
C GLN A 92 -4.79 0.98 1.19
N GLU A 93 -4.21 0.36 0.17
CA GLU A 93 -3.57 -0.95 0.29
C GLU A 93 -2.41 -0.93 1.29
N LEU A 94 -1.60 0.13 1.28
CA LEU A 94 -0.51 0.28 2.26
C LEU A 94 -1.05 0.38 3.69
N MET A 95 -2.14 1.13 3.90
CA MET A 95 -2.76 1.27 5.21
C MET A 95 -3.31 -0.06 5.73
N LEU A 96 -4.00 -0.83 4.87
CA LEU A 96 -4.53 -2.15 5.21
C LEU A 96 -3.40 -3.14 5.52
N ALA A 97 -2.34 -3.14 4.71
CA ALA A 97 -1.18 -4.00 4.92
C ALA A 97 -0.46 -3.69 6.25
N LYS A 98 -0.29 -2.41 6.59
CA LYS A 98 0.27 -1.98 7.89
C LYS A 98 -0.60 -2.44 9.06
N ALA A 99 -1.91 -2.22 8.98
CA ALA A 99 -2.82 -2.67 10.04
C ALA A 99 -2.76 -4.20 10.24
N GLY A 100 -2.67 -4.96 9.14
CA GLY A 100 -2.50 -6.42 9.19
C GLY A 100 -1.16 -6.83 9.81
N LEU A 101 -0.07 -6.12 9.49
CA LEU A 101 1.24 -6.36 10.08
C LEU A 101 1.23 -6.09 11.59
N ASP A 102 0.72 -4.92 12.00
CA ASP A 102 0.64 -4.52 13.41
C ASP A 102 -0.18 -5.53 14.22
N GLN A 103 -1.27 -6.05 13.66
CA GLN A 103 -2.05 -7.11 14.29
C GLN A 103 -1.23 -8.39 14.48
N LYS A 104 -0.48 -8.82 13.46
CA LYS A 104 0.36 -10.03 13.55
C LYS A 104 1.52 -9.86 14.52
N GLU A 105 2.14 -8.68 14.56
CA GLU A 105 3.17 -8.36 15.54
C GLU A 105 2.62 -8.39 16.96
N LYS A 106 1.42 -7.87 17.18
CA LYS A 106 0.74 -7.93 18.47
C LYS A 106 0.43 -9.38 18.88
N GLU A 107 -0.15 -10.17 17.98
CA GLU A 107 -0.39 -11.61 18.21
C GLU A 107 0.91 -12.35 18.55
N LEU A 108 1.99 -12.07 17.83
CA LEU A 108 3.31 -12.66 18.08
C LEU A 108 3.89 -12.21 19.43
N SER A 109 3.73 -10.93 19.79
CA SER A 109 4.18 -10.40 21.08
C SER A 109 3.41 -11.04 22.23
N GLU A 110 2.09 -11.12 22.13
CA GLU A 110 1.24 -11.80 23.13
C GLU A 110 1.60 -13.28 23.26
N TYR A 111 1.85 -13.96 22.14
CA TYR A 111 2.32 -15.34 22.14
C TYR A 111 3.67 -15.46 22.86
N LYS A 112 4.65 -14.61 22.52
CA LYS A 112 5.96 -14.60 23.20
C LYS A 112 5.85 -14.32 24.69
N MET A 113 4.97 -13.41 25.11
CA MET A 113 4.74 -13.11 26.52
C MET A 113 4.07 -14.27 27.25
N LYS A 114 3.10 -14.94 26.61
CA LYS A 114 2.40 -16.08 27.20
C LYS A 114 3.31 -17.31 27.37
N TYR A 115 4.20 -17.55 26.42
CA TYR A 115 5.13 -18.69 26.41
C TYR A 115 6.57 -18.29 26.77
N LEU A 116 6.72 -17.25 27.61
CA LEU A 116 8.00 -16.83 28.18
C LEU A 116 8.66 -18.02 28.90
N GLY A 117 9.83 -18.45 28.42
CA GLY A 117 10.56 -19.62 28.92
C GLY A 117 10.34 -20.92 28.12
N GLU A 118 9.36 -21.00 27.23
CA GLU A 118 9.12 -22.17 26.37
C GLU A 118 9.42 -21.90 24.89
N LEU A 119 9.89 -20.69 24.58
CA LEU A 119 10.23 -20.29 23.21
C LEU A 119 11.42 -21.11 22.68
N PRO A 120 11.41 -21.57 21.41
CA PRO A 120 12.51 -22.33 20.82
C PRO A 120 13.88 -21.63 20.93
N GLY A 121 13.90 -20.30 20.82
CA GLY A 121 15.11 -19.49 20.98
C GLY A 121 15.66 -19.42 22.41
N GLN A 122 14.85 -19.77 23.41
CA GLN A 122 15.25 -19.85 24.82
C GLN A 122 15.62 -21.28 25.24
N LEU A 123 15.37 -22.29 24.40
CA LEU A 123 15.67 -23.69 24.71
C LEU A 123 17.15 -23.91 25.03
N ASP A 124 18.08 -23.38 24.23
CA ASP A 124 19.53 -23.53 24.48
C ASP A 124 19.95 -22.86 25.80
N VAL A 125 19.42 -21.66 26.08
CA VAL A 125 19.68 -20.93 27.33
C VAL A 125 19.13 -21.69 28.54
N ASN A 126 17.92 -22.24 28.40
CA ASN A 126 17.29 -23.05 29.44
C ASN A 126 18.08 -24.34 29.68
N LEU A 127 18.52 -25.03 28.62
CA LEU A 127 19.33 -26.24 28.72
C LEU A 127 20.69 -25.96 29.39
N ARG A 128 21.40 -24.90 29.00
CA ARG A 128 22.65 -24.48 29.67
C ARG A 128 22.43 -24.13 31.14
N THR A 129 21.31 -23.48 31.45
CA THR A 129 20.94 -23.15 32.84
C THR A 129 20.67 -24.42 33.63
N LEU A 130 19.98 -25.40 33.02
CA LEU A 130 19.71 -26.71 33.60
C LEU A 130 21.01 -27.49 33.87
N ASP A 131 21.94 -27.54 32.91
CA ASP A 131 23.24 -28.18 33.07
C ASP A 131 24.03 -27.58 34.24
N ARG A 132 24.05 -26.24 34.34
CA ARG A 132 24.70 -25.53 35.46
C ARG A 132 24.05 -25.88 36.81
N LEU A 133 22.72 -25.88 36.89
CA LEU A 133 21.99 -26.25 38.10
C LEU A 133 22.25 -27.71 38.50
N GLN A 134 22.44 -28.60 37.52
CA GLN A 134 22.76 -29.99 37.78
C GLN A 134 24.18 -30.15 38.36
N LEU A 135 25.16 -29.38 37.85
CA LEU A 135 26.51 -29.34 38.42
C LEU A 135 26.50 -28.77 39.84
N GLU A 136 25.77 -27.69 40.08
CA GLU A 136 25.61 -27.09 41.42
C GLU A 136 24.98 -28.08 42.40
N LYS A 137 23.94 -28.81 41.99
CA LYS A 137 23.33 -29.89 42.78
C LYS A 137 24.35 -30.97 43.16
N ILE A 138 25.19 -31.40 42.22
CA ILE A 138 26.24 -32.40 42.50
C ILE A 138 27.23 -31.86 43.54
N GLN A 139 27.69 -30.62 43.40
CA GLN A 139 28.61 -30.00 44.38
C GLN A 139 27.99 -29.88 45.77
N VAL A 140 26.71 -29.48 45.86
CA VAL A 140 25.99 -29.41 47.14
C VAL A 140 25.85 -30.82 47.74
N GLN A 141 25.55 -31.84 46.93
CA GLN A 141 25.43 -33.22 47.40
C GLN A 141 26.76 -33.76 47.92
N GLU A 142 27.87 -33.49 47.22
CA GLU A 142 29.22 -33.84 47.68
C GLU A 142 29.56 -33.12 48.99
N SER A 143 29.19 -31.84 49.10
CA SER A 143 29.36 -31.06 50.33
C SER A 143 28.59 -31.70 51.49
N ILE A 144 27.32 -32.06 51.31
CA ILE A 144 26.51 -32.77 52.32
C ILE A 144 27.18 -34.09 52.72
N ASN A 145 27.60 -34.89 51.74
CA ASN A 145 28.25 -36.18 51.99
C ASN A 145 29.57 -36.03 52.76
N SER A 146 30.29 -34.92 52.56
CA SER A 146 31.52 -34.61 53.30
C SER A 146 31.28 -34.05 54.71
N LEU A 147 30.12 -33.45 54.95
CA LEU A 147 29.73 -32.87 56.25
C LEU A 147 29.17 -33.94 57.21
N ASN A 148 28.47 -34.95 56.71
CA ASN A 148 27.95 -36.08 57.50
C ASN A 148 29.03 -36.77 58.37
N PRO A 149 30.18 -37.22 57.84
CA PRO A 149 31.21 -37.84 58.65
C PRO A 149 31.86 -36.86 59.64
N ARG A 150 31.86 -35.54 59.36
CA ARG A 150 32.33 -34.54 60.33
C ARG A 150 31.38 -34.42 61.51
N LEU A 151 30.07 -34.48 61.28
CA LEU A 151 29.07 -34.51 62.35
C LEU A 151 29.21 -35.76 63.22
N ASP A 152 29.39 -36.93 62.61
CA ASP A 152 29.59 -38.19 63.35
C ASP A 152 30.85 -38.15 64.24
N LEU A 153 31.94 -37.56 63.74
CA LEU A 153 33.17 -37.38 64.52
C LEU A 153 32.98 -36.41 65.69
N LEU A 154 32.27 -35.31 65.47
CA LEU A 154 31.92 -34.35 66.53
C LEU A 154 31.03 -35.01 67.59
N GLN A 155 30.01 -35.77 67.18
CA GLN A 155 29.16 -36.53 68.12
C GLN A 155 29.95 -37.54 68.94
N LYS A 156 30.87 -38.29 68.30
CA LYS A 156 31.77 -39.18 69.02
C LYS A 156 32.63 -38.43 70.04
N SER A 157 33.22 -37.30 69.64
CA SER A 157 34.03 -36.51 70.56
C SER A 157 33.23 -35.99 71.75
N ILE A 158 31.99 -35.53 71.54
CA ILE A 158 31.11 -35.08 72.63
C ILE A 158 30.78 -36.25 73.57
N HIS A 159 30.46 -37.42 73.02
CA HIS A 159 30.19 -38.62 73.82
C HIS A 159 31.42 -39.05 74.64
N ASP A 160 32.61 -38.99 74.06
CA ASP A 160 33.87 -39.29 74.74
C ASP A 160 34.16 -38.28 75.86
N TYR A 161 33.74 -37.01 75.72
CA TYR A 161 33.82 -36.01 76.79
C TYR A 161 32.76 -36.22 77.89
N GLU A 162 31.58 -36.73 77.56
CA GLU A 162 30.50 -37.01 78.52
C GLU A 162 30.72 -38.30 79.32
N THR A 163 31.62 -39.18 78.85
CA THR A 163 31.94 -40.46 79.50
C THR A 163 33.24 -40.44 80.32
N MET A 164 33.93 -39.30 80.39
CA MET A 164 35.03 -39.00 81.32
C MET A 164 34.52 -38.38 82.62
#